data_AF-A0A7N0V649-F1
#
_entry.id   AF-A0A7N0V649-F1
#
_cell.length_a   1.000
_cell.length_b   1.000
_cell.length_c   1.000
_cell.angle_alpha   90.00
_cell.angle_beta   90.00
_cell.angle_gamma   90.00
#
_symmetry.space_group_name_H-M   'P 1'
#
loop_
_entity.id
_entity.type
_entity.pdbx_description
1 polymer ?
#
loop_
_entity_poly.entity_id
_entity_poly.type
_entity_poly.pdbx_seq_one_letter_code
_entity_poly.pdbx_strand_id
1 'polypeptide(L)'
;MATPVEPPSGIRAEGKHYYSMWQTLFEIDTKYVPIKPIGRGAYGIVCSSVDRETNEKVAIKRINNAFENRIDALRTLRELKLLRHLRHENIIGLKDVMMPVQRRTFKDVYLVYELMDTDLHQIIKSSQALSNDHCQYFLFQLLRGLKYLHSANILHRDLKPGNLLINANCDLKICDFGLARTSNSKGQFMTDAHLSFLKLSSKYVTYMVVSLA
;
A
#
# COMPACT_ATOMS: atom_id res chain seq x y z
N MET A 1 -5.01 -18.15 -9.10
CA MET A 1 -6.33 -17.49 -9.03
C MET A 1 -6.75 -17.36 -7.59
N ALA A 2 -7.68 -16.47 -7.27
CA ALA A 2 -8.29 -16.44 -5.95
C ALA A 2 -9.34 -17.55 -5.83
N THR A 3 -9.24 -18.37 -4.78
CA THR A 3 -10.17 -19.49 -4.56
C THR A 3 -10.96 -19.24 -3.28
N PRO A 4 -12.30 -19.18 -3.31
CA PRO A 4 -13.11 -19.06 -2.10
C PRO A 4 -12.84 -20.23 -1.15
N VAL A 5 -12.75 -19.94 0.15
CA VAL A 5 -12.57 -20.94 1.21
C VAL A 5 -13.46 -20.60 2.40
N GLU A 6 -13.71 -21.59 3.26
CA GLU A 6 -14.35 -21.35 4.55
C GLU A 6 -13.37 -20.71 5.55
N PRO A 7 -13.86 -19.93 6.53
CA PRO A 7 -13.04 -19.40 7.60
C PRO A 7 -12.41 -20.55 8.42
N PRO A 8 -11.16 -20.39 8.91
CA PRO A 8 -10.51 -21.39 9.74
C PRO A 8 -11.26 -21.73 11.03
N SER A 9 -12.04 -20.78 11.56
CA SER A 9 -12.87 -20.95 12.75
C SER A 9 -14.21 -21.65 12.48
N GLY A 10 -14.57 -21.86 11.21
CA GLY A 10 -15.91 -22.31 10.80
C GLY A 10 -17.02 -21.26 10.98
N ILE A 11 -16.73 -20.12 11.60
CA ILE A 11 -17.67 -19.03 11.84
C ILE A 11 -17.39 -17.92 10.84
N ARG A 12 -18.35 -17.66 9.95
CA ARG A 12 -18.28 -16.53 9.02
C ARG A 12 -18.58 -15.25 9.76
N ALA A 13 -17.62 -14.32 9.71
CA ALA A 13 -17.86 -12.97 10.19
C ALA A 13 -18.76 -12.20 9.22
N GLU A 14 -19.71 -11.44 9.78
CA GLU A 14 -20.58 -10.59 9.00
C GLU A 14 -19.78 -9.58 8.18
N GLY A 15 -20.15 -9.39 6.93
CA GLY A 15 -19.46 -8.48 6.00
C GLY A 15 -18.12 -8.98 5.44
N LYS A 16 -17.62 -10.15 5.86
CA LYS A 16 -16.36 -10.74 5.36
C LYS A 16 -16.56 -12.01 4.55
N HIS A 17 -15.62 -12.26 3.65
CA HIS A 17 -15.44 -13.55 3.00
C HIS A 17 -13.95 -13.93 2.95
N TYR A 18 -13.68 -15.20 2.65
CA TYR A 18 -12.34 -15.77 2.77
C TYR A 18 -11.88 -16.35 1.44
N TYR A 19 -10.63 -16.05 1.08
CA TYR A 19 -9.99 -16.55 -0.12
C TYR A 19 -8.62 -17.13 0.19
N SER A 20 -8.29 -18.23 -0.48
CA SER A 20 -6.92 -18.72 -0.56
C SER A 20 -6.28 -18.20 -1.84
N MET A 21 -5.17 -17.49 -1.70
CA MET A 21 -4.32 -17.04 -2.79
C MET A 21 -2.89 -17.38 -2.43
N TRP A 22 -2.21 -18.17 -3.28
CA TRP A 22 -0.80 -18.51 -3.04
C TRP A 22 -0.57 -19.15 -1.66
N GLN A 23 -1.45 -20.09 -1.29
CA GLN A 23 -1.46 -20.80 0.01
C GLN A 23 -1.60 -19.86 1.22
N THR A 24 -2.07 -18.64 0.99
CA THR A 24 -2.26 -17.63 2.01
C THR A 24 -3.74 -17.29 2.12
N LEU A 25 -4.24 -17.26 3.35
CA LEU A 25 -5.62 -16.87 3.65
C LEU A 25 -5.75 -15.35 3.60
N PHE A 26 -6.82 -14.88 2.96
CA PHE A 26 -7.24 -13.50 2.92
C PHE A 26 -8.63 -13.39 3.51
N GLU A 27 -8.79 -12.51 4.48
CA GLU A 27 -10.08 -12.05 5.00
C GLU A 27 -10.39 -10.69 4.36
N ILE A 28 -11.40 -10.64 3.48
CA ILE A 28 -11.69 -9.47 2.64
C ILE A 28 -13.14 -9.03 2.87
N ASP A 29 -13.39 -7.72 2.82
CA ASP A 29 -14.75 -7.18 2.86
C ASP A 29 -15.55 -7.62 1.63
N THR A 30 -16.80 -8.04 1.85
CA THR A 30 -17.70 -8.58 0.82
C THR A 30 -17.94 -7.65 -0.36
N LYS A 31 -17.71 -6.33 -0.21
CA LYS A 31 -17.73 -5.36 -1.31
C LYS A 31 -16.61 -5.58 -2.33
N TYR A 32 -15.48 -6.16 -1.94
CA TYR A 32 -14.38 -6.46 -2.85
C TYR A 32 -14.43 -7.90 -3.35
N VAL A 33 -14.20 -8.13 -4.64
CA VAL A 33 -14.07 -9.47 -5.22
C VAL A 33 -12.64 -9.70 -5.68
N PRO A 34 -11.88 -10.57 -5.00
CA PRO A 34 -10.53 -10.92 -5.43
C PRO A 34 -10.52 -11.64 -6.78
N ILE A 35 -9.63 -11.24 -7.67
CA ILE A 35 -9.46 -11.83 -9.00
C ILE A 35 -8.24 -12.75 -9.00
N LYS A 36 -7.05 -12.15 -8.86
CA LYS A 36 -5.77 -12.87 -8.92
C LYS A 36 -4.71 -12.17 -8.08
N PRO A 37 -3.77 -12.94 -7.49
CA PRO A 37 -2.56 -12.36 -6.93
C PRO A 37 -1.72 -11.70 -8.04
N ILE A 38 -1.15 -10.54 -7.76
CA ILE A 38 -0.37 -9.74 -8.71
C ILE A 38 1.06 -9.46 -8.25
N GLY A 39 1.37 -9.63 -6.96
CA GLY A 39 2.72 -9.41 -6.46
C GLY A 39 2.96 -10.00 -5.08
N ARG A 40 4.21 -10.37 -4.82
CA ARG A 40 4.76 -10.68 -3.49
C ARG A 40 5.80 -9.62 -3.16
N GLY A 41 5.58 -8.89 -2.09
CA GLY A 41 6.55 -7.95 -1.54
C GLY A 41 7.17 -8.49 -0.25
N ALA A 42 8.10 -7.72 0.31
CA ALA A 42 8.70 -8.02 1.62
C ALA A 42 7.66 -8.12 2.75
N TYR A 43 6.52 -7.44 2.60
CA TYR A 43 5.49 -7.32 3.63
C TYR A 43 4.27 -8.21 3.41
N GLY A 44 4.22 -8.98 2.31
CA GLY A 44 3.09 -9.88 2.04
C GLY A 44 2.68 -9.94 0.58
N ILE A 45 1.39 -10.20 0.34
CA ILE A 45 0.85 -10.51 -0.98
C ILE A 45 -0.12 -9.40 -1.39
N VAL A 46 -0.02 -9.00 -2.65
CA VAL A 46 -0.94 -8.06 -3.30
C VAL A 46 -1.84 -8.85 -4.26
N CYS A 47 -3.15 -8.62 -4.20
CA CYS A 47 -4.11 -9.15 -5.15
C CYS A 47 -4.90 -8.05 -5.85
N SER A 48 -5.16 -8.26 -7.14
CA SER A 48 -6.14 -7.47 -7.88
C SER A 48 -7.54 -7.90 -7.49
N SER A 49 -8.43 -6.93 -7.29
CA SER A 49 -9.83 -7.14 -6.90
C SER A 49 -10.73 -6.14 -7.62
N VAL A 50 -12.04 -6.39 -7.62
CA VAL A 50 -13.07 -5.43 -8.07
C VAL A 50 -13.83 -4.94 -6.87
N ASP A 51 -13.96 -3.64 -6.71
CA ASP A 51 -14.92 -3.02 -5.80
C ASP A 51 -16.32 -3.06 -6.44
N ARG A 52 -17.28 -3.75 -5.84
CA ARG A 52 -18.64 -3.91 -6.35
C ARG A 52 -19.49 -2.65 -6.22
N GLU A 53 -19.14 -1.74 -5.31
CA GLU A 53 -19.90 -0.51 -5.11
C GLU A 53 -19.57 0.52 -6.20
N THR A 54 -18.29 0.58 -6.61
CA THR A 54 -17.80 1.52 -7.61
C THR A 54 -17.58 0.90 -8.99
N ASN A 55 -17.58 -0.44 -9.09
CA ASN A 55 -17.14 -1.22 -10.25
C ASN A 55 -15.68 -0.97 -10.67
N GLU A 56 -14.87 -0.38 -9.80
CA GLU A 56 -13.46 -0.11 -10.09
C GLU A 56 -12.56 -1.31 -9.76
N LYS A 57 -11.48 -1.46 -10.52
CA LYS A 57 -10.41 -2.39 -10.15
C LYS A 57 -9.49 -1.75 -9.11
N VAL A 58 -9.12 -2.54 -8.11
CA VAL A 58 -8.27 -2.13 -6.99
C VAL A 58 -7.17 -3.15 -6.72
N ALA A 59 -6.11 -2.71 -6.05
CA ALA A 59 -5.05 -3.57 -5.54
C ALA A 59 -5.14 -3.67 -4.01
N ILE A 60 -5.33 -4.88 -3.48
CA ILE A 60 -5.40 -5.15 -2.04
C ILE A 60 -4.06 -5.73 -1.60
N LYS A 61 -3.31 -4.99 -0.78
CA LYS A 61 -2.06 -5.43 -0.15
C LYS A 61 -2.37 -5.95 1.25
N ARG A 62 -2.17 -7.27 1.46
CA ARG A 62 -2.22 -7.87 2.79
C ARG A 62 -0.84 -7.80 3.43
N ILE A 63 -0.75 -7.13 4.57
CA ILE A 63 0.43 -7.08 5.43
C ILE A 63 0.20 -8.08 6.56
N ASN A 64 0.93 -9.20 6.51
CA ASN A 64 0.80 -10.26 7.50
C ASN A 64 1.49 -9.87 8.81
N ASN A 65 0.88 -10.23 9.95
CA ASN A 65 1.51 -10.04 11.26
C ASN A 65 2.07 -8.62 11.46
N ALA A 66 1.33 -7.61 11.01
CA ALA A 66 1.78 -6.23 10.89
C ALA A 66 2.29 -5.61 12.20
N PHE A 67 1.97 -6.23 13.35
CA PHE A 67 2.33 -5.76 14.69
C PHE A 67 3.36 -6.62 15.42
N GLU A 68 3.85 -7.71 14.81
CA GLU A 68 4.88 -8.56 15.43
C GLU A 68 6.25 -7.88 15.43
N ASN A 69 6.63 -7.26 14.31
CA ASN A 69 7.85 -6.47 14.21
C ASN A 69 7.54 -4.97 14.35
N ARG A 70 8.10 -4.35 15.40
CA ARG A 70 7.94 -2.91 15.65
C ARG A 70 8.37 -2.05 14.45
N ILE A 71 9.43 -2.43 13.73
CA ILE A 71 9.93 -1.65 12.58
C ILE A 71 8.91 -1.68 11.45
N ASP A 72 8.38 -2.86 11.11
CA ASP A 72 7.41 -3.03 10.03
C ASP A 72 6.05 -2.40 10.37
N ALA A 73 5.66 -2.45 11.64
CA ALA A 73 4.49 -1.75 12.15
C ALA A 73 4.60 -0.23 11.96
N LEU A 74 5.78 0.34 12.28
CA LEU A 74 6.05 1.78 12.09
C LEU A 74 6.09 2.17 10.61
N ARG A 75 6.63 1.30 9.74
CA ARG A 75 6.62 1.52 8.27
C ARG A 75 5.20 1.53 7.73
N THR A 76 4.38 0.56 8.12
CA THR A 76 2.96 0.46 7.74
C THR A 76 2.17 1.68 8.20
N LEU A 77 2.33 2.07 9.47
CA LEU A 77 1.66 3.25 10.02
C LEU A 77 2.08 4.55 9.32
N ARG A 78 3.37 4.67 8.96
CA ARG A 78 3.88 5.82 8.21
C ARG A 78 3.27 5.88 6.81
N GLU A 79 3.27 4.76 6.10
CA GLU A 79 2.69 4.66 4.76
C GLU A 79 1.22 5.10 4.80
N LEU A 80 0.43 4.54 5.71
CA LEU A 80 -0.98 4.89 5.91
C LEU A 80 -1.15 6.38 6.22
N LYS A 81 -0.41 6.92 7.20
CA LYS A 81 -0.52 8.33 7.59
C LYS A 81 -0.20 9.29 6.45
N LEU A 82 0.85 9.01 5.67
CA LEU A 82 1.21 9.87 4.55
C LEU A 82 0.18 9.79 3.44
N LEU A 83 -0.18 8.58 2.99
CA LEU A 83 -1.08 8.40 1.86
C LEU A 83 -2.51 8.90 2.11
N ARG A 84 -2.95 9.02 3.38
CA ARG A 84 -4.22 9.70 3.69
C ARG A 84 -4.24 11.19 3.36
N HIS A 85 -3.08 11.85 3.34
CA HIS A 85 -2.95 13.29 3.12
C HIS A 85 -2.39 13.64 1.73
N LEU A 86 -1.76 12.68 1.05
CA LEU A 86 -1.21 12.87 -0.28
C LEU A 86 -2.27 12.66 -1.36
N ARG A 87 -2.48 13.67 -2.20
CA ARG A 87 -3.41 13.64 -3.34
C ARG A 87 -2.74 14.27 -4.55
N HIS A 88 -2.24 13.43 -5.46
CA HIS A 88 -1.56 13.88 -6.67
C HIS A 88 -1.56 12.75 -7.71
N GLU A 89 -1.70 13.07 -8.99
CA GLU A 89 -1.82 12.08 -10.08
C GLU A 89 -0.64 11.10 -10.12
N ASN A 90 0.58 11.59 -9.86
CA ASN A 90 1.81 10.79 -9.84
C ASN A 90 2.18 10.18 -8.48
N ILE A 91 1.24 10.13 -7.53
CA ILE A 91 1.39 9.45 -6.24
C ILE A 91 0.30 8.38 -6.14
N ILE A 92 0.63 7.19 -5.64
CA ILE A 92 -0.36 6.12 -5.49
C ILE A 92 -1.46 6.53 -4.50
N GLY A 93 -2.72 6.36 -4.89
CA GLY A 93 -3.88 6.61 -4.06
C GLY A 93 -4.20 5.43 -3.14
N LEU A 94 -4.27 5.68 -1.83
CA LEU A 94 -4.89 4.77 -0.87
C LEU A 94 -6.41 5.02 -0.87
N LYS A 95 -7.18 4.03 -1.33
CA LYS A 95 -8.65 4.12 -1.45
C LYS A 95 -9.37 3.70 -0.18
N ASP A 96 -8.88 2.68 0.50
CA ASP A 96 -9.55 2.09 1.67
C ASP A 96 -8.55 1.35 2.57
N VAL A 97 -8.93 1.11 3.82
CA VAL A 97 -8.22 0.31 4.80
C VAL A 97 -9.20 -0.67 5.42
N MET A 98 -9.11 -1.95 5.07
CA MET A 98 -10.04 -2.93 5.62
C MET A 98 -9.69 -3.28 7.05
N MET A 99 -10.70 -3.21 7.91
CA MET A 99 -10.59 -3.47 9.32
C MET A 99 -10.90 -4.93 9.65
N PRO A 100 -10.21 -5.54 10.61
CA PRO A 100 -10.55 -6.88 11.09
C PRO A 100 -11.92 -6.85 11.76
N VAL A 101 -12.59 -7.99 11.76
CA VAL A 101 -13.88 -8.17 12.43
C VAL A 101 -13.74 -7.96 13.95
N GLN A 102 -12.64 -8.45 14.52
CA GLN A 102 -12.37 -8.34 15.95
C GLN A 102 -11.04 -7.62 16.19
N ARG A 103 -11.09 -6.50 16.91
CA ARG A 103 -9.90 -5.73 17.31
C ARG A 103 -8.88 -6.55 18.11
N ARG A 104 -9.35 -7.56 18.85
CA ARG A 104 -8.50 -8.41 19.70
C ARG A 104 -7.66 -9.42 18.89
N THR A 105 -8.08 -9.76 17.67
CA THR A 105 -7.40 -10.71 16.79
C THR A 105 -6.74 -10.02 15.60
N PHE A 106 -6.57 -8.70 15.65
CA PHE A 106 -5.97 -7.90 14.59
C PHE A 106 -4.49 -8.25 14.42
N LYS A 107 -4.19 -9.10 13.44
CA LYS A 107 -2.82 -9.46 13.08
C LYS A 107 -2.44 -8.91 11.71
N ASP A 108 -3.37 -8.94 10.77
CA ASP A 108 -3.14 -8.56 9.39
C ASP A 108 -3.78 -7.21 9.08
N VAL A 109 -3.10 -6.38 8.30
CA VAL A 109 -3.62 -5.11 7.79
C VAL A 109 -3.83 -5.24 6.29
N TYR A 110 -4.97 -4.78 5.78
CA TYR A 110 -5.25 -4.79 4.36
C TYR A 110 -5.38 -3.34 3.87
N LEU A 111 -4.49 -2.95 2.98
CA LEU A 111 -4.48 -1.62 2.36
C LEU A 111 -5.00 -1.75 0.94
N VAL A 112 -6.01 -0.95 0.58
CA VAL A 112 -6.62 -0.95 -0.75
C VAL A 112 -6.14 0.26 -1.51
N TYR A 113 -5.47 0.03 -2.63
CA TYR A 113 -4.95 1.05 -3.52
C TYR A 113 -5.68 1.04 -4.85
N GLU A 114 -5.54 2.12 -5.62
CA GLU A 114 -5.79 2.03 -7.06
C GLU A 114 -4.92 0.95 -7.71
N LEU A 115 -5.47 0.28 -8.73
CA LEU A 115 -4.75 -0.77 -9.45
C LEU A 115 -3.84 -0.15 -10.53
N MET A 116 -2.59 -0.58 -10.54
CA MET A 116 -1.62 -0.32 -11.61
C MET A 116 -1.24 -1.65 -12.28
N ASP A 117 -0.84 -1.62 -13.55
CA ASP A 117 -0.61 -2.84 -14.34
C ASP A 117 0.75 -3.47 -14.04
N THR A 118 1.78 -2.65 -13.86
CA THR A 118 3.15 -3.10 -13.65
C THR A 118 3.99 -2.07 -12.89
N ASP A 119 5.28 -2.33 -12.75
CA ASP A 119 6.28 -1.39 -12.23
C ASP A 119 7.40 -1.19 -13.25
N LEU A 120 8.13 -0.08 -13.13
CA LEU A 120 9.19 0.26 -14.07
C LEU A 120 10.32 -0.79 -14.08
N HIS A 121 10.56 -1.51 -12.97
CA HIS A 121 11.55 -2.58 -12.92
C HIS A 121 11.19 -3.73 -13.86
N GLN A 122 9.92 -4.14 -13.92
CA GLN A 122 9.46 -5.15 -14.86
C GLN A 122 9.56 -4.68 -16.31
N ILE A 123 9.23 -3.42 -16.59
CA ILE A 123 9.36 -2.85 -17.95
C ILE A 123 10.82 -2.88 -18.40
N ILE A 124 11.76 -2.42 -17.55
CA ILE A 124 13.19 -2.42 -17.84
C ILE A 124 13.72 -3.84 -18.10
N LYS A 125 13.19 -4.85 -17.40
CA LYS A 125 13.58 -6.25 -17.58
C LYS A 125 12.91 -6.92 -18.79
N SER A 126 11.83 -6.36 -19.30
CA SER A 126 11.11 -6.91 -20.44
C SER A 126 11.88 -6.64 -21.74
N SER A 127 11.57 -7.40 -22.79
CA SER A 127 12.09 -7.15 -24.13
C SER A 127 11.42 -5.95 -24.84
N GLN A 128 10.54 -5.22 -24.15
CA GLN A 128 9.83 -4.09 -24.72
C GLN A 128 10.78 -2.90 -24.88
N ALA A 129 10.89 -2.39 -26.11
CA ALA A 129 11.68 -1.21 -26.38
C ALA A 129 11.03 0.05 -25.76
N LEU A 130 11.80 0.77 -24.95
CA LEU A 130 11.45 2.10 -24.47
C LEU A 130 12.00 3.16 -25.41
N SER A 131 11.11 3.90 -26.07
CA SER A 131 11.49 5.06 -26.87
C SER A 131 11.96 6.21 -25.97
N ASN A 132 12.66 7.18 -26.56
CA ASN A 132 13.03 8.40 -25.85
C ASN A 132 11.81 9.16 -25.32
N ASP A 133 10.68 9.12 -26.03
CA ASP A 133 9.44 9.77 -25.59
C ASP A 133 8.87 9.11 -24.34
N HIS A 134 8.89 7.77 -24.25
CA HIS A 134 8.51 7.06 -23.02
C HIS A 134 9.41 7.47 -21.84
N CYS A 135 10.73 7.49 -22.06
CA CYS A 135 11.69 7.89 -21.04
C CYS A 135 11.46 9.34 -20.56
N GLN A 136 11.23 10.28 -21.49
CA GLN A 136 10.93 11.67 -21.16
C GLN A 136 9.62 11.78 -20.37
N TYR A 137 8.59 11.05 -20.78
CA TYR A 137 7.29 11.09 -20.13
C TYR A 137 7.33 10.52 -18.70
N PHE A 138 8.02 9.39 -18.49
CA PHE A 138 8.20 8.83 -17.15
C PHE A 138 9.04 9.74 -16.26
N LEU A 139 10.11 10.33 -16.79
CA LEU A 139 10.94 11.26 -16.03
C LEU A 139 10.15 12.52 -15.63
N PHE A 140 9.37 13.08 -16.55
CA PHE A 140 8.49 14.22 -16.29
C PHE A 140 7.52 13.92 -15.13
N GLN A 141 6.82 12.79 -15.20
CA GLN A 141 5.84 12.37 -14.19
C GLN A 141 6.49 12.11 -12.83
N LEU A 142 7.66 11.46 -12.81
CA LEU A 142 8.45 11.25 -11.59
C LEU A 142 8.82 12.60 -10.95
N LEU A 143 9.38 13.53 -11.72
CA LEU A 143 9.78 14.84 -11.22
C LEU A 143 8.57 15.67 -10.76
N ARG A 144 7.42 15.57 -11.44
CA ARG A 144 6.16 16.20 -11.03
C ARG A 144 5.67 15.66 -9.69
N GLY A 145 5.68 14.34 -9.51
CA GLY A 145 5.35 13.68 -8.23
C GLY A 145 6.31 14.07 -7.10
N LEU A 146 7.62 14.13 -7.38
CA LEU A 146 8.61 14.56 -6.39
C LEU A 146 8.48 16.03 -6.02
N LYS A 147 8.18 16.91 -6.98
CA LYS A 147 7.89 18.32 -6.70
C LYS A 147 6.73 18.45 -5.69
N TYR A 148 5.66 17.69 -5.88
CA TYR A 148 4.54 17.65 -4.95
C TYR A 148 4.97 17.18 -3.55
N LEU A 149 5.66 16.04 -3.44
CA LEU A 149 6.15 15.53 -2.15
C LEU A 149 7.06 16.52 -1.43
N HIS A 150 8.02 17.11 -2.16
CA HIS A 150 8.98 18.06 -1.60
C HIS A 150 8.30 19.37 -1.18
N SER A 151 7.25 19.82 -1.88
CA SER A 151 6.44 20.96 -1.44
C SER A 151 5.73 20.72 -0.10
N ALA A 152 5.45 19.46 0.22
CA ALA A 152 4.90 19.01 1.50
C ALA A 152 6.00 18.63 2.52
N ASN A 153 7.27 18.97 2.26
CA ASN A 153 8.43 18.61 3.06
C ASN A 153 8.62 17.09 3.28
N ILE A 154 8.16 16.26 2.35
CA ILE A 154 8.27 14.80 2.41
C ILE A 154 9.38 14.33 1.48
N LEU A 155 10.36 13.61 2.02
CA LEU A 155 11.34 12.86 1.23
C LEU A 155 10.97 11.39 1.17
N HIS A 156 10.89 10.82 -0.03
CA HIS A 156 10.54 9.41 -0.25
C HIS A 156 11.57 8.42 0.31
N ARG A 157 12.86 8.71 0.08
CA ARG A 157 14.04 7.94 0.54
C ARG A 157 14.23 6.50 0.04
N ASP A 158 13.26 5.91 -0.64
CA ASP A 158 13.40 4.59 -1.27
C ASP A 158 12.93 4.60 -2.73
N LEU A 159 13.42 5.57 -3.52
CA LEU A 159 13.11 5.59 -4.95
C LEU A 159 13.95 4.54 -5.67
N LYS A 160 13.26 3.65 -6.37
CA LYS A 160 13.83 2.59 -7.21
C LYS A 160 12.79 2.20 -8.26
N PRO A 161 13.16 1.57 -9.39
CA PRO A 161 12.20 1.23 -10.44
C PRO A 161 10.99 0.40 -9.96
N GLY A 162 11.17 -0.48 -8.97
CA GLY A 162 10.06 -1.27 -8.39
C GLY A 162 9.05 -0.46 -7.56
N ASN A 163 9.36 0.80 -7.20
CA ASN A 163 8.48 1.72 -6.48
C ASN A 163 7.83 2.76 -7.43
N LEU A 164 7.97 2.57 -8.75
CA LEU A 164 7.39 3.41 -9.79
C LEU A 164 6.39 2.55 -10.57
N LEU A 165 5.12 2.64 -10.19
CA LEU A 165 4.04 1.87 -10.79
C LEU A 165 3.57 2.51 -12.09
N ILE A 166 3.24 1.68 -13.08
CA ILE A 166 2.89 2.11 -14.44
C ILE A 166 1.64 1.37 -14.91
N ASN A 167 0.76 2.06 -15.64
CA ASN A 167 -0.41 1.48 -16.31
C ASN A 167 -0.25 1.49 -17.84
N ALA A 168 -1.21 0.90 -18.56
CA ALA A 168 -1.23 0.82 -20.01
C ALA A 168 -1.24 2.19 -20.72
N ASN A 169 -1.69 3.25 -20.04
CA ASN A 169 -1.68 4.62 -20.56
C ASN A 169 -0.32 5.32 -20.35
N CYS A 170 0.68 4.60 -19.84
CA CYS A 170 1.98 5.14 -19.42
C CYS A 170 1.90 6.15 -18.27
N ASP A 171 0.83 6.14 -17.47
CA ASP A 171 0.77 6.95 -16.25
C ASP A 171 1.66 6.33 -15.17
N LEU A 172 2.49 7.17 -14.54
CA LEU A 172 3.43 6.77 -13.50
C LEU A 172 2.97 7.24 -12.13
N LYS A 173 3.00 6.34 -11.15
CA LYS A 173 2.70 6.62 -9.74
C LYS A 173 3.78 6.12 -8.80
N ILE A 174 4.25 7.00 -7.91
CA ILE A 174 5.21 6.67 -6.86
C ILE A 174 4.48 5.94 -5.72
N CYS A 175 5.04 4.83 -5.24
CA CYS A 175 4.51 4.03 -4.13
C CYS A 175 5.59 3.67 -3.09
N ASP A 176 5.18 3.02 -2.00
CA ASP A 176 6.02 2.57 -0.87
C ASP A 176 6.66 3.71 -0.05
N PHE A 177 5.82 4.38 0.74
CA PHE A 177 6.21 5.46 1.64
C PHE A 177 6.72 4.96 3.01
N GLY A 178 6.97 3.66 3.17
CA GLY A 178 7.36 3.06 4.45
C GLY A 178 8.65 3.65 5.02
N LEU A 179 9.54 4.17 4.17
CA LEU A 179 10.83 4.78 4.56
C LEU A 179 10.86 6.31 4.47
N ALA A 180 9.74 6.93 4.09
CA ALA A 180 9.67 8.37 3.90
C ALA A 180 9.94 9.16 5.19
N ARG A 181 10.33 10.42 5.05
CA ARG A 181 10.63 11.32 6.18
C ARG A 181 10.06 12.71 5.92
N THR A 182 9.50 13.32 6.96
CA THR A 182 9.10 14.72 6.93
C THR A 182 10.22 15.59 7.50
N SER A 183 10.56 16.66 6.79
CA SER A 183 11.50 17.68 7.28
C SER A 183 10.71 18.74 8.06
N ASN A 184 11.13 19.07 9.28
CA ASN A 184 10.60 20.27 9.94
C ASN A 184 11.34 21.51 9.43
N SER A 185 10.73 22.68 9.57
CA SER A 185 11.21 24.02 9.14
C SER A 185 12.58 24.45 9.69
N LYS A 186 13.26 23.61 10.47
CA LYS A 186 14.66 23.78 10.92
C LYS A 186 15.67 22.90 10.16
N GLY A 187 15.30 22.32 9.02
CA GLY A 187 16.19 21.45 8.23
C GLY A 187 16.52 20.11 8.90
N GLN A 188 15.84 19.78 10.00
CA GLN A 188 15.97 18.49 10.69
C GLN A 188 14.90 17.54 10.15
N PHE A 189 15.35 16.46 9.53
CA PHE A 189 14.49 15.34 9.20
C PHE A 189 13.99 14.69 10.48
N MET A 190 12.67 14.55 10.63
CA MET A 190 12.10 13.80 11.76
C MET A 190 12.52 12.34 11.63
N THR A 191 13.51 11.92 12.40
CA THR A 191 13.90 10.51 12.56
C THR A 191 12.80 9.75 13.29
N ASP A 192 12.84 8.40 13.26
CA ASP A 192 11.92 7.54 14.02
C ASP A 192 11.85 7.93 15.52
N ALA A 193 12.88 8.60 16.03
CA ALA A 193 12.99 9.06 17.42
C ALA A 193 12.11 10.28 17.77
N HIS A 194 11.71 11.12 16.80
CA HIS A 194 10.86 12.31 17.06
C HIS A 194 9.36 12.07 16.85
N LEU A 195 8.98 10.84 16.48
CA LEU A 195 7.66 10.29 16.83
C LEU A 195 7.61 9.92 18.33
N SER A 196 8.24 10.70 19.20
CA SER A 196 8.39 10.46 20.64
C SER A 196 7.10 10.64 21.45
N PHE A 197 5.97 10.94 20.79
CA PHE A 197 4.64 10.65 21.34
C PHE A 197 4.34 9.14 21.44
N LEU A 198 5.25 8.28 20.96
CA LEU A 198 5.04 6.85 20.88
C LEU A 198 5.99 6.07 21.81
N LYS A 199 5.80 6.21 23.12
CA LYS A 199 5.92 5.05 24.03
C LYS A 199 4.76 4.08 23.73
N LEU A 200 4.67 3.53 22.52
CA LEU A 200 3.54 2.70 22.10
C LEU A 200 3.86 1.22 22.20
N SER A 201 3.14 0.56 23.09
CA SER A 201 2.91 -0.89 23.02
C SER A 201 2.11 -1.24 21.76
N SER A 202 2.16 -2.51 21.35
CA SER A 202 1.39 -3.07 20.21
C SER A 202 -0.11 -2.68 20.22
N LYS A 203 -0.70 -2.45 21.40
CA LYS A 203 -2.07 -1.95 21.57
C LYS A 203 -2.30 -0.59 20.89
N TYR A 204 -1.38 0.35 20.96
CA TYR A 204 -1.62 1.70 20.43
C TYR A 204 -1.41 1.81 18.92
N VAL A 205 -0.56 0.97 18.33
CA VAL A 205 -0.44 0.89 16.86
C VAL A 205 -1.73 0.32 16.29
N THR A 206 -2.29 -0.71 16.94
CA THR A 206 -3.65 -1.21 16.66
C THR A 206 -4.68 -0.07 16.76
N TYR A 207 -4.72 0.67 17.87
CA TYR A 207 -5.64 1.82 18.01
C TYR A 207 -5.45 2.89 16.94
N MET A 208 -4.21 3.21 16.55
CA MET A 208 -3.97 4.22 15.51
C MET A 208 -4.39 3.74 14.13
N VAL A 209 -4.11 2.50 13.75
CA VAL A 209 -4.61 1.97 12.47
C VAL A 209 -6.14 1.94 12.48
N VAL A 210 -6.77 1.55 13.59
CA VAL A 210 -8.23 1.57 13.76
C VAL A 210 -8.83 2.97 13.71
N SER A 211 -8.19 3.96 14.33
CA SER A 211 -8.67 5.35 14.34
C SER A 211 -8.38 6.06 13.02
N LEU A 212 -7.50 5.48 12.20
CA LEU A 212 -7.10 6.00 10.91
C LEU A 212 -7.74 5.28 9.72
N ALA A 213 -8.54 4.24 9.95
CA ALA A 213 -9.47 3.67 8.97
C ALA A 213 -10.84 4.33 9.18
#